data_AF-A0A2E5DX75-F1
#
_entry.id   AF-A0A2E5DX75-F1
#
_cell.length_a   1.000
_cell.length_b   1.000
_cell.length_c   1.000
_cell.angle_alpha   90.00
_cell.angle_beta   90.00
_cell.angle_gamma   90.00
#
_symmetry.space_group_name_H-M   'P 1'
#
loop_
_entity.id
_entity.type
_entity.pdbx_description
1 polymer ?
#
loop_
_entity_poly.entity_id
_entity_poly.type
_entity_poly.pdbx_seq_one_letter_code
_entity_poly.pdbx_strand_id
1 'polypeptide(L)'
;MTSINSFSRLFLHTAFMTGNAPIDNTIMIRYLNICNRAMASNRERFPFKQIFDAAQRHECGKVIEVNIIGAAQPLSYAMTLDHEGLHVKPHDACEDCQCDKKWDITYDYLQKVMRAPEHYIQNPAMLDWGWVSE
;
A
#
# COMPACT_ATOMS: atom_id res chain seq x y z
N MET A 1 -32.08 -21.89 -45.04
CA MET A 1 -32.42 -20.51 -45.42
C MET A 1 -32.76 -19.81 -44.12
N THR A 2 -32.02 -18.85 -43.56
CA THR A 2 -31.18 -17.75 -44.07
C THR A 2 -30.33 -17.32 -42.86
N SER A 3 -28.99 -17.31 -42.91
CA SER A 3 -28.13 -16.13 -43.17
C SER A 3 -28.31 -14.99 -42.14
N ILE A 4 -27.33 -14.26 -41.62
CA ILE A 4 -25.86 -14.16 -41.73
C ILE A 4 -25.48 -12.88 -40.91
N ASN A 5 -24.31 -12.84 -40.25
CA ASN A 5 -23.52 -11.62 -39.91
C ASN A 5 -24.12 -10.56 -38.96
N SER A 6 -23.39 -9.63 -38.34
CA SER A 6 -21.96 -9.39 -38.07
C SER A 6 -21.88 -8.13 -37.19
N PHE A 7 -20.80 -8.05 -36.43
CA PHE A 7 -20.01 -6.83 -36.15
C PHE A 7 -20.62 -5.60 -35.46
N SER A 8 -20.02 -5.31 -34.31
CA SER A 8 -19.24 -4.10 -34.01
C SER A 8 -19.84 -2.97 -33.17
N ARG A 9 -19.06 -2.70 -32.10
CA ARG A 9 -18.72 -1.41 -31.47
C ARG A 9 -19.85 -0.64 -30.78
N LEU A 10 -19.70 -0.42 -29.48
CA LEU A 10 -19.27 0.90 -28.96
C LEU A 10 -19.15 0.89 -27.42
N PHE A 11 -18.17 1.66 -26.97
CA PHE A 11 -17.89 2.05 -25.59
C PHE A 11 -19.11 2.55 -24.82
N LEU A 12 -19.16 2.26 -23.52
CA LEU A 12 -19.65 3.12 -22.43
C LEU A 12 -19.15 2.48 -21.13
N HIS A 13 -18.04 2.96 -20.55
CA HIS A 13 -18.09 3.82 -19.37
C HIS A 13 -19.22 3.41 -18.41
N THR A 14 -18.92 2.49 -17.51
CA THR A 14 -19.69 2.37 -16.27
C THR A 14 -18.68 2.45 -15.14
N ALA A 15 -18.73 3.60 -14.46
CA ALA A 15 -18.02 3.87 -13.23
C ALA A 15 -18.21 2.70 -12.27
N PHE A 16 -17.13 1.99 -11.95
CA PHE A 16 -17.17 1.05 -10.85
C PHE A 16 -17.09 1.85 -9.56
N MET A 17 -18.21 1.79 -8.85
CA MET A 17 -18.37 2.19 -7.47
C MET A 17 -17.20 1.70 -6.63
N THR A 18 -16.38 2.61 -6.10
CA THR A 18 -15.57 2.30 -4.92
C THR A 18 -16.53 2.27 -3.74
N GLY A 19 -17.00 1.06 -3.45
CA GLY A 19 -17.80 0.77 -2.28
C GLY A 19 -17.10 1.27 -1.02
N ASN A 20 -17.92 1.79 -0.11
CA ASN A 20 -17.54 2.04 1.27
C ASN A 20 -17.01 0.75 1.89
N ALA A 21 -15.69 0.53 1.83
CA ALA A 21 -15.03 -0.37 2.74
C ALA A 21 -15.19 0.23 4.16
N PRO A 22 -15.46 -0.58 5.20
CA PRO A 22 -15.36 -0.08 6.56
C PRO A 22 -13.95 0.51 6.71
N ILE A 23 -13.86 1.78 7.12
CA ILE A 23 -12.57 2.39 7.45
C ILE A 23 -12.05 1.64 8.66
N ASP A 24 -11.34 0.56 8.40
CA ASP A 24 -10.72 -0.26 9.42
C ASP A 24 -9.61 0.58 10.05
N ASN A 25 -9.86 1.05 11.28
CA ASN A 25 -9.15 2.14 11.94
C ASN A 25 -7.82 1.67 12.56
N THR A 26 -7.21 0.62 12.02
CA THR A 26 -5.96 0.08 12.56
C THR A 26 -4.82 1.07 12.36
N ILE A 27 -3.85 1.03 13.29
CA ILE A 27 -2.67 1.90 13.24
C ILE A 27 -1.87 1.68 11.94
N MET A 28 -1.87 0.44 11.41
CA MET A 28 -1.16 0.10 10.17
C MET A 28 -1.82 0.71 8.93
N ILE A 29 -3.15 0.62 8.82
CA ILE A 29 -3.87 1.25 7.71
C ILE A 29 -3.65 2.76 7.72
N ARG A 30 -3.71 3.40 8.90
CA ARG A 30 -3.43 4.83 9.03
C ARG A 30 -1.99 5.18 8.66
N TYR A 31 -1.02 4.33 9.02
CA TYR A 31 0.37 4.52 8.65
C TYR A 31 0.58 4.43 7.13
N LEU A 32 -0.02 3.44 6.47
CA LEU A 32 0.09 3.31 5.01
C LEU A 32 -0.58 4.45 4.26
N ASN A 33 -1.70 4.99 4.79
CA ASN A 33 -2.29 6.20 4.24
C ASN A 33 -1.33 7.39 4.30
N ILE A 34 -0.53 7.51 5.35
CA ILE A 34 0.53 8.53 5.44
C ILE A 34 1.63 8.26 4.42
N CYS A 35 2.09 7.01 4.27
CA CYS A 35 3.06 6.64 3.24
C CYS A 35 2.55 6.96 1.84
N ASN A 36 1.33 6.58 1.49
CA ASN A 36 0.71 6.87 0.19
C ASN A 36 0.61 8.38 -0.07
N ARG A 37 0.20 9.17 0.93
CA ARG A 37 0.18 10.64 0.82
C ARG A 37 1.58 11.23 0.64
N ALA A 38 2.59 10.69 1.33
CA ALA A 38 3.98 11.10 1.20
C ALA A 38 4.53 10.79 -0.19
N MET A 39 4.24 9.59 -0.72
CA MET A 39 4.60 9.17 -2.07
C MET A 39 3.94 10.07 -3.11
N ALA A 40 2.63 10.29 -3.02
CA ALA A 40 1.89 11.13 -3.95
C ALA A 40 2.41 12.58 -3.95
N SER A 41 2.64 13.16 -2.77
CA SER A 41 3.08 14.56 -2.64
C SER A 41 4.54 14.78 -3.08
N ASN A 42 5.35 13.72 -3.16
CA ASN A 42 6.76 13.80 -3.51
C ASN A 42 7.13 12.98 -4.77
N ARG A 43 6.13 12.53 -5.54
CA ARG A 43 6.33 11.62 -6.70
C ARG A 43 7.32 12.14 -7.73
N GLU A 44 7.32 13.45 -7.97
CA GLU A 44 8.21 14.09 -8.95
C GLU A 44 9.44 14.75 -8.31
N ARG A 45 9.57 14.68 -6.98
CA ARG A 45 10.65 15.32 -6.23
C ARG A 45 11.87 14.41 -6.17
N PHE A 46 13.04 14.94 -6.51
CA PHE A 46 14.31 14.23 -6.31
C PHE A 46 14.67 14.15 -4.81
N PRO A 47 15.20 13.01 -4.31
CA PRO A 47 15.45 11.73 -5.01
C PRO A 47 14.25 10.76 -4.98
N PHE A 48 13.14 11.13 -4.37
CA PHE A 48 11.99 10.25 -4.11
C PHE A 48 11.37 9.64 -5.37
N LYS A 49 11.33 10.38 -6.48
CA LYS A 49 10.92 9.83 -7.78
C LYS A 49 11.64 8.53 -8.12
N GLN A 50 12.98 8.55 -8.03
CA GLN A 50 13.80 7.40 -8.42
C GLN A 50 13.61 6.22 -7.47
N ILE A 51 13.47 6.50 -6.17
CA ILE A 51 13.22 5.49 -5.14
C ILE A 51 11.86 4.82 -5.38
N PHE A 52 10.81 5.60 -5.63
CA PHE A 52 9.47 5.05 -5.86
C PHE A 52 9.36 4.33 -7.21
N ASP A 53 10.02 4.82 -8.26
CA ASP A 53 10.09 4.12 -9.56
C ASP A 53 10.88 2.81 -9.44
N ALA A 54 11.89 2.74 -8.58
CA ALA A 54 12.59 1.48 -8.28
C ALA A 54 11.67 0.54 -7.48
N ALA A 55 11.03 1.01 -6.42
CA ALA A 55 10.09 0.22 -5.63
C ALA A 55 8.95 -0.35 -6.48
N GLN A 56 8.35 0.45 -7.38
CA GLN A 56 7.33 -0.03 -8.32
C GLN A 56 7.84 -1.14 -9.24
N ARG A 57 9.11 -1.10 -9.68
CA ARG A 57 9.67 -2.13 -10.56
C ARG A 57 10.03 -3.42 -9.83
N HIS A 58 10.47 -3.31 -8.57
CA HIS A 58 11.01 -4.46 -7.83
C HIS A 58 10.02 -5.06 -6.84
N GLU A 59 9.13 -4.28 -6.27
CA GLU A 59 8.23 -4.69 -5.18
C GLU A 59 6.76 -4.81 -5.60
N CYS A 60 6.39 -4.33 -6.78
CA CYS A 60 5.01 -4.45 -7.26
C CYS A 60 4.57 -5.92 -7.35
N GLY A 61 3.43 -6.23 -6.75
CA GLY A 61 2.84 -7.57 -6.71
C GLY A 61 3.45 -8.53 -5.68
N LYS A 62 4.52 -8.15 -4.98
CA LYS A 62 5.06 -8.93 -3.86
C LYS A 62 4.22 -8.74 -2.61
N VAL A 63 4.16 -9.79 -1.79
CA VAL A 63 3.50 -9.78 -0.48
C VAL A 63 4.56 -9.68 0.61
N ILE A 64 4.42 -8.65 1.46
CA ILE A 64 5.32 -8.37 2.56
C ILE A 64 4.56 -8.60 3.86
N GLU A 65 5.07 -9.50 4.70
CA GLU A 65 4.58 -9.67 6.07
C GLU A 65 5.11 -8.51 6.92
N VAL A 66 4.20 -7.73 7.50
CA VAL A 66 4.55 -6.62 8.39
C VAL A 66 4.24 -7.01 9.82
N ASN A 67 5.28 -7.13 10.66
CA ASN A 67 5.12 -7.43 12.07
C ASN A 67 5.24 -6.15 12.90
N ILE A 68 4.25 -5.90 13.76
CA ILE A 68 4.29 -4.78 14.69
C ILE A 68 4.87 -5.24 16.03
N ILE A 69 6.11 -4.79 16.32
CA ILE A 69 6.82 -5.11 17.55
C ILE A 69 6.41 -4.14 18.66
N GLY A 70 6.18 -4.65 19.88
CA GLY A 70 5.89 -3.83 21.07
C GLY A 70 4.43 -3.43 21.24
N ALA A 71 3.52 -3.96 20.42
CA ALA A 71 2.09 -3.87 20.68
C ALA A 71 1.67 -4.79 21.84
N ALA A 72 0.56 -4.44 22.52
CA ALA A 72 0.04 -5.25 23.64
C ALA A 72 -0.36 -6.68 23.22
N GLN A 73 -0.67 -6.87 21.94
CA GLN A 73 -0.90 -8.15 21.30
C GLN A 73 -0.10 -8.19 20.00
N PRO A 74 0.43 -9.35 19.58
CA PRO A 74 1.08 -9.47 18.28
C PRO A 74 0.11 -9.05 17.16
N LEU A 75 0.56 -8.14 16.29
CA LEU A 75 -0.17 -7.73 15.10
C LEU A 75 0.70 -8.02 13.88
N SER A 76 0.16 -8.78 12.93
CA SER A 76 0.79 -9.04 11.65
C SER A 76 -0.17 -8.71 10.51
N TYR A 77 0.38 -8.13 9.45
CA TYR A 77 -0.36 -7.70 8.27
C TYR A 77 0.31 -8.19 7.00
N ALA A 78 -0.47 -8.46 5.96
CA ALA A 78 0.04 -8.66 4.61
C ALA A 78 -0.08 -7.34 3.84
N MET A 79 1.07 -6.79 3.42
CA MET A 79 1.18 -5.56 2.66
C MET A 79 1.58 -5.84 1.22
N THR A 80 1.01 -5.10 0.27
CA THR A 80 1.36 -5.17 -1.15
C THR A 80 1.53 -3.77 -1.72
N LEU A 81 2.44 -3.63 -2.69
CA LEU A 81 2.54 -2.44 -3.54
C LEU A 81 1.93 -2.76 -4.91
N ASP A 82 1.10 -1.85 -5.42
CA ASP A 82 0.64 -1.85 -6.80
C ASP A 82 0.70 -0.44 -7.42
N HIS A 83 0.11 -0.26 -8.59
CA HIS A 83 0.10 1.01 -9.31
C HIS A 83 -0.71 2.13 -8.62
N GLU A 84 -1.62 1.79 -7.71
CA GLU A 84 -2.44 2.73 -6.94
C GLU A 84 -1.76 3.12 -5.62
N GLY A 85 -0.91 2.24 -5.07
CA GLY A 85 -0.08 2.53 -3.92
C GLY A 85 0.13 1.32 -3.03
N LEU A 86 0.39 1.59 -1.75
CA LEU A 86 0.50 0.55 -0.73
C LEU A 86 -0.87 0.19 -0.21
N HIS A 87 -1.10 -1.12 -0.07
CA HIS A 87 -2.32 -1.71 0.47
C HIS A 87 -1.98 -2.68 1.59
N VAL A 88 -2.93 -2.91 2.49
CA VAL A 88 -2.76 -3.84 3.59
C VAL A 88 -4.04 -4.57 3.92
N LYS A 89 -3.88 -5.80 4.37
CA LYS A 89 -4.94 -6.61 4.99
C LYS A 89 -4.38 -7.32 6.23
N PRO A 90 -5.22 -7.66 7.22
CA PRO A 90 -4.83 -8.54 8.30
C PRO A 90 -4.19 -9.84 7.76
N HIS A 91 -3.11 -10.32 8.38
CA HIS A 91 -2.40 -11.50 7.89
C HIS A 91 -3.22 -12.80 8.07
N ASP A 92 -4.08 -12.86 9.08
CA ASP A 92 -5.02 -13.98 9.28
C ASP A 92 -6.10 -14.06 8.18
N ALA A 93 -6.46 -12.93 7.57
CA ALA A 93 -7.31 -12.87 6.37
C ALA A 93 -6.57 -13.27 5.08
N CYS A 94 -5.32 -13.71 5.19
CA CYS A 94 -4.43 -14.10 4.12
C CYS A 94 -4.22 -15.62 4.19
N GLU A 95 -5.29 -16.39 3.94
CA GLU A 95 -5.22 -17.85 3.89
C GLU A 95 -4.12 -18.29 2.91
N ASP A 96 -3.13 -19.04 3.41
CA ASP A 96 -1.99 -19.59 2.68
C ASP A 96 -1.06 -18.61 1.94
N CYS A 97 -0.99 -17.34 2.35
CA CYS A 97 -0.07 -16.43 1.64
C CYS A 97 1.40 -16.67 1.99
N GLN A 98 2.15 -17.12 0.98
CA GLN A 98 3.59 -17.14 1.01
C GLN A 98 4.11 -15.70 0.89
N CYS A 99 4.56 -15.13 2.00
CA CYS A 99 5.14 -13.81 2.01
C CYS A 99 6.55 -13.84 1.41
N ASP A 100 6.82 -12.95 0.47
CA ASP A 100 8.14 -12.80 -0.18
C ASP A 100 9.18 -12.25 0.78
N LYS A 101 8.74 -11.41 1.73
CA LYS A 101 9.60 -10.68 2.68
C LYS A 101 8.90 -10.49 4.02
N LYS A 102 9.72 -10.16 5.02
CA LYS A 102 9.28 -9.73 6.34
C LYS A 102 9.82 -8.33 6.62
N TRP A 103 9.00 -7.50 7.23
CA TRP A 103 9.37 -6.17 7.68
C TRP A 103 8.85 -5.96 9.10
N ASP A 104 9.77 -5.69 10.00
CA ASP A 104 9.46 -5.43 11.40
C ASP A 104 9.43 -3.92 11.66
N ILE A 105 8.34 -3.44 12.25
CA ILE A 105 8.14 -2.03 12.59
C ILE A 105 7.65 -1.90 14.04
N THR A 106 8.14 -0.92 14.79
CA THR A 106 7.76 -0.78 16.20
C THR A 106 6.44 -0.01 16.35
N TYR A 107 5.62 -0.43 17.31
CA TYR A 107 4.38 0.25 17.65
C TYR A 107 4.61 1.71 18.08
N ASP A 108 5.67 1.96 18.86
CA ASP A 108 6.07 3.30 19.29
C ASP A 108 6.39 4.22 18.10
N TYR A 109 7.09 3.70 17.09
CA TYR A 109 7.36 4.46 15.88
C TYR A 109 6.07 4.81 15.12
N LEU A 110 5.17 3.85 14.95
CA LEU A 110 3.86 4.10 14.33
C LEU A 110 3.08 5.18 15.09
N GLN A 111 3.06 5.13 16.42
CA GLN A 111 2.41 6.15 17.24
C GLN A 111 3.06 7.52 17.08
N LYS A 112 4.40 7.59 16.99
CA LYS A 112 5.13 8.83 16.74
C LYS A 112 4.71 9.46 15.41
N VAL A 113 4.58 8.65 14.36
CA VAL A 113 4.10 9.10 13.04
C VAL A 113 2.66 9.61 13.12
N MET A 114 1.78 8.89 13.83
CA MET A 114 0.37 9.31 14.02
C MET A 114 0.21 10.66 14.73
N ARG A 115 1.16 11.04 15.60
CA ARG A 115 1.11 12.31 16.34
C ARG A 115 1.46 13.52 15.47
N ALA A 116 2.18 13.32 14.37
CA ALA A 116 2.64 14.41 13.50
C ALA A 116 2.63 14.02 12.00
N PRO A 117 1.49 13.57 11.44
CA PRO A 117 1.45 12.95 10.11
C PRO A 117 1.98 13.87 9.00
N GLU A 118 1.63 15.15 9.02
CA GLU A 118 2.05 16.12 8.00
C GLU A 118 3.59 16.32 7.98
N HIS A 119 4.24 16.20 9.13
CA HIS A 119 5.70 16.29 9.22
C HIS A 119 6.37 15.17 8.41
N TYR A 120 5.83 13.95 8.47
CA TYR A 120 6.34 12.80 7.72
C TYR A 120 5.96 12.85 6.24
N ILE A 121 4.76 13.36 5.90
CA ILE A 121 4.33 13.53 4.50
C ILE A 121 5.23 14.52 3.75
N GLN A 122 5.60 15.62 4.40
CA GLN A 122 6.48 16.63 3.81
C GLN A 122 7.95 16.19 3.77
N ASN A 123 8.34 15.26 4.64
CA ASN A 123 9.70 14.75 4.77
C ASN A 123 9.72 13.22 4.67
N PRO A 124 9.45 12.63 3.48
CA PRO A 124 9.33 11.19 3.33
C PRO A 124 10.59 10.42 3.75
N ALA A 125 11.78 11.04 3.74
CA ALA A 125 13.01 10.42 4.26
C ALA A 125 12.93 10.04 5.77
N MET A 126 11.95 10.56 6.51
CA MET A 126 11.71 10.21 7.91
C MET A 126 10.80 8.99 8.09
N LEU A 127 10.13 8.56 7.02
CA LEU A 127 9.34 7.34 7.04
C LEU A 127 10.25 6.11 7.02
N ASP A 128 9.78 5.03 7.63
CA ASP A 128 10.48 3.75 7.61
C ASP A 128 10.08 3.05 6.31
N TRP A 129 11.05 2.96 5.41
CA TRP A 129 10.93 2.31 4.10
C TRP A 129 11.57 0.92 4.12
N GLY A 130 11.66 0.25 5.26
CA GLY A 130 12.29 -1.08 5.37
C GLY A 130 11.69 -2.17 4.47
N TRP A 131 10.53 -1.91 3.87
CA TRP A 131 9.91 -2.74 2.84
C TRP A 131 10.47 -2.53 1.42
N VAL A 132 11.07 -1.37 1.14
CA VAL A 132 11.81 -1.10 -0.09
C VAL A 132 13.19 -1.70 0.09
N SER A 133 13.44 -2.86 -0.51
CA SER A 133 14.81 -3.41 -0.51
C SER A 133 15.68 -2.70 -1.55
N GLU A 134 16.99 -2.72 -1.31
CA GLU A 134 18.02 -2.56 -2.34
C GLU A 134 18.03 -3.75 -3.32
#